data_AF-A0A7Z0Y8C7-F1
#
_entry.id   AF-A0A7Z0Y8C7-F1
#
_cell.length_a   1.000
_cell.length_b   1.000
_cell.length_c   1.000
_cell.angle_alpha   90.00
_cell.angle_beta   90.00
_cell.angle_gamma   90.00
#
_symmetry.space_group_name_H-M   'P 1'
#
loop_
_entity.id
_entity.type
_entity.pdbx_description
1 polymer ?
#
loop_
_entity_poly.entity_id
_entity_poly.type
_entity_poly.pdbx_seq_one_letter_code
_entity_poly.pdbx_strand_id
1 'polypeptide(L)'
;MNIEEFVSEDNHMCNLGDDLFYKIFEPGAIYDLPNNEFNKEIIYWLSQYLVGNLREPLDSISELDIFEQFYVYETWFSLIKCPVEMRNLSKRIIQYQIGLKTLL
;
A
#
# COMPACT_ATOMS: atom_id res chain seq x y z
N MET A 1 -0.30 5.29 -13.87
CA MET A 1 -1.77 5.15 -13.94
C MET A 1 -2.36 6.49 -13.58
N ASN A 2 -3.60 6.78 -13.94
CA ASN A 2 -4.20 8.06 -13.53
C ASN A 2 -4.85 7.95 -12.13
N ILE A 3 -5.27 9.08 -11.56
CA ILE A 3 -5.88 9.13 -10.23
C ILE A 3 -7.21 8.35 -10.19
N GLU A 4 -8.00 8.38 -11.26
CA GLU A 4 -9.28 7.66 -11.33
C GLU A 4 -9.06 6.14 -11.31
N GLU A 5 -8.02 5.64 -11.98
CA GLU A 5 -7.61 4.23 -11.97
C GLU A 5 -7.06 3.80 -10.60
N PHE A 6 -6.36 4.72 -9.91
CA PHE A 6 -5.82 4.48 -8.58
C PHE A 6 -6.93 4.46 -7.51
N VAL A 7 -7.93 5.34 -7.64
CA VAL A 7 -9.09 5.45 -6.77
C VAL A 7 -10.26 4.68 -7.38
N SER A 8 -10.13 3.35 -7.42
CA SER A 8 -11.15 2.45 -7.99
C SER A 8 -12.14 1.95 -6.94
N GLU A 9 -13.35 1.59 -7.37
CA GLU A 9 -14.33 0.85 -6.55
C GLU A 9 -13.86 -0.57 -6.20
N ASP A 10 -12.96 -1.13 -7.01
CA ASP A 10 -12.37 -2.45 -6.77
C ASP A 10 -11.35 -2.45 -5.62
N ASN A 11 -10.98 -1.27 -5.13
CA ASN A 11 -10.13 -1.10 -3.96
C ASN A 11 -10.81 -0.17 -2.94
N HIS A 12 -10.14 0.06 -1.81
CA HIS A 12 -10.69 0.89 -0.73
C HIS A 12 -10.16 2.33 -0.73
N MET A 13 -9.44 2.76 -1.77
CA MET A 13 -8.93 4.13 -1.88
C MET A 13 -10.05 5.14 -2.04
N CYS A 14 -11.18 4.77 -2.66
CA CYS A 14 -12.37 5.62 -2.79
C CYS A 14 -12.97 6.05 -1.43
N ASN A 15 -12.65 5.33 -0.35
CA ASN A 15 -13.07 5.68 1.00
C ASN A 15 -12.21 6.79 1.64
N LEU A 16 -11.09 7.15 1.01
CA LEU A 16 -10.25 8.27 1.45
C LEU A 16 -10.83 9.56 0.88
N GLY A 17 -11.24 10.49 1.74
CA GLY A 17 -11.62 11.82 1.29
C GLY A 17 -10.44 12.56 0.64
N ASP A 18 -10.72 13.42 -0.34
CA ASP A 18 -9.71 14.13 -1.16
C ASP A 18 -8.60 14.78 -0.33
N ASP A 19 -8.97 15.47 0.75
CA ASP A 19 -8.00 16.14 1.65
C ASP A 19 -6.99 15.16 2.26
N LEU A 20 -7.47 13.96 2.65
CA LEU A 20 -6.62 12.94 3.23
C LEU A 20 -5.79 12.26 2.13
N PHE A 21 -6.37 12.02 0.96
CA PHE A 21 -5.69 11.45 -0.19
C PHE A 21 -4.44 12.25 -0.56
N TYR A 22 -4.58 13.56 -0.80
CA TYR A 22 -3.45 14.42 -1.19
C TYR A 22 -2.46 14.67 -0.05
N LYS A 23 -2.84 14.40 1.20
CA LYS A 23 -1.93 14.41 2.34
C LYS A 23 -1.07 13.15 2.39
N ILE A 24 -1.64 12.00 2.05
CA ILE A 24 -0.98 10.69 2.11
C ILE A 24 -0.09 10.48 0.90
N PHE A 25 -0.61 10.72 -0.30
CA PHE A 25 0.01 10.25 -1.54
C PHE A 25 0.79 11.31 -2.31
N GLU A 26 1.81 10.85 -3.03
CA GLU A 26 2.55 11.61 -4.04
C GLU A 26 1.92 11.37 -5.43
N PRO A 27 1.19 12.36 -6.01
CA PRO A 27 0.56 12.18 -7.31
C PRO A 27 1.54 11.84 -8.44
N GLY A 28 2.76 12.37 -8.40
CA GLY A 28 3.78 12.05 -9.40
C GLY A 28 4.07 10.54 -9.47
N ALA A 29 4.22 9.90 -8.32
CA ALA A 29 4.46 8.46 -8.22
C ALA A 29 3.28 7.62 -8.75
N ILE A 30 2.05 8.10 -8.59
CA ILE A 30 0.85 7.44 -9.15
C ILE A 30 0.91 7.44 -10.68
N TYR A 31 1.25 8.59 -11.27
CA TYR A 31 1.36 8.72 -12.72
C TYR A 31 2.44 7.83 -13.31
N ASP A 32 3.57 7.69 -12.62
CA ASP A 32 4.70 6.85 -13.03
C ASP A 32 4.42 5.34 -12.93
N LEU A 33 3.43 4.92 -12.12
CA LEU A 33 3.12 3.51 -11.90
C LEU A 33 2.44 2.85 -13.12
N PRO A 34 2.98 1.79 -13.73
CA PRO A 34 2.32 1.12 -14.86
C PRO A 34 0.92 0.58 -14.49
N ASN A 35 -0.08 0.77 -15.36
CA ASN A 35 -1.42 0.23 -15.13
C ASN A 35 -1.49 -1.24 -15.59
N ASN A 36 -0.98 -2.16 -14.77
CA ASN A 36 -1.07 -3.60 -14.97
C ASN A 36 -1.73 -4.28 -13.75
N GLU A 37 -2.13 -5.53 -13.90
CA GLU A 37 -2.88 -6.25 -12.86
C GLU A 37 -2.11 -6.38 -11.54
N PHE A 38 -0.79 -6.61 -11.60
CA PHE A 38 0.01 -6.73 -10.39
C PHE A 38 0.07 -5.40 -9.61
N ASN A 39 0.20 -4.26 -10.31
CA ASN A 39 0.17 -2.95 -9.67
C ASN A 39 -1.21 -2.61 -9.10
N LYS A 40 -2.29 -3.06 -9.73
CA LYS A 40 -3.64 -2.94 -9.15
C LYS A 40 -3.76 -3.74 -7.84
N GLU A 41 -3.17 -4.94 -7.80
CA GLU A 41 -3.13 -5.78 -6.59
C GLU A 41 -2.30 -5.13 -5.46
N ILE A 42 -1.15 -4.53 -5.80
CA ILE A 42 -0.35 -3.73 -4.87
C ILE A 42 -1.16 -2.59 -4.24
N ILE A 43 -1.97 -1.90 -5.05
CA ILE A 43 -2.84 -0.82 -4.59
C ILE A 43 -3.98 -1.37 -3.74
N TYR A 44 -4.56 -2.49 -4.12
CA TYR A 44 -5.58 -3.17 -3.34
C TYR A 44 -5.07 -3.50 -1.93
N TRP A 45 -3.91 -4.15 -1.81
CA TRP A 45 -3.28 -4.45 -0.52
C TRP A 45 -2.97 -3.19 0.29
N LEU A 46 -2.51 -2.11 -0.36
CA LEU A 46 -2.28 -0.84 0.34
C LEU A 46 -3.59 -0.27 0.87
N SER A 47 -4.66 -0.33 0.08
CA SER A 47 -5.97 0.17 0.47
C SER A 47 -6.54 -0.59 1.67
N GLN A 48 -6.37 -1.91 1.70
CA GLN A 48 -6.71 -2.77 2.85
C GLN A 48 -5.98 -2.32 4.12
N TYR A 49 -4.66 -2.10 4.03
CA TYR A 49 -3.86 -1.58 5.15
C TYR A 49 -4.40 -0.23 5.66
N LEU A 50 -4.69 0.70 4.76
CA LEU A 50 -5.15 2.05 5.11
C LEU A 50 -6.53 2.06 5.79
N VAL A 51 -7.39 1.10 5.47
CA VAL A 51 -8.69 0.93 6.16
C VAL A 51 -8.62 0.05 7.41
N GLY A 52 -7.42 -0.35 7.83
CA GLY A 52 -7.18 -1.03 9.10
C GLY A 52 -7.10 -2.56 9.01
N ASN A 53 -7.09 -3.15 7.82
CA ASN A 53 -6.76 -4.56 7.64
C ASN A 53 -5.24 -4.74 7.64
N LEU A 54 -4.69 -4.94 8.84
CA LEU A 54 -3.24 -4.86 9.08
C LEU A 54 -2.50 -6.17 8.84
N ARG A 55 -3.23 -7.27 8.63
CA ARG A 55 -2.69 -8.62 8.57
C ARG A 55 -2.82 -9.25 7.20
N GLU A 56 -4.01 -9.27 6.63
CA GLU A 56 -4.28 -9.97 5.37
C GLU A 56 -3.39 -9.50 4.22
N PRO A 57 -3.13 -8.19 4.01
CA PRO A 57 -2.19 -7.74 2.99
C PRO A 57 -0.80 -8.33 3.16
N LEU A 58 -0.31 -8.38 4.41
CA LEU A 58 1.04 -8.86 4.71
C LEU A 58 1.14 -10.38 4.61
N ASP A 59 0.07 -11.10 4.97
CA ASP A 59 -0.03 -12.55 4.76
C ASP A 59 0.02 -12.85 3.24
N SER A 60 -0.78 -12.18 2.41
CA SER A 60 -0.75 -12.34 0.95
C SER A 60 0.61 -11.98 0.34
N ILE A 61 1.19 -10.84 0.73
CA ILE A 61 2.52 -10.42 0.23
C ILE A 61 3.59 -11.43 0.63
N SER A 62 3.49 -12.06 1.82
CA SER A 62 4.49 -13.04 2.28
C SER A 62 4.54 -14.33 1.46
N GLU A 63 3.51 -14.61 0.67
CA GLU A 63 3.43 -15.78 -0.22
C GLU A 63 4.14 -15.54 -1.57
N LEU A 64 4.41 -14.29 -1.93
CA LEU A 64 5.13 -13.90 -3.15
C LEU A 64 6.62 -14.23 -3.08
N ASP A 65 7.30 -14.22 -4.23
CA ASP A 65 8.76 -14.31 -4.22
C ASP A 65 9.42 -13.05 -3.63
N ILE A 66 10.70 -13.15 -3.23
CA ILE A 66 11.36 -12.06 -2.50
C ILE A 66 11.54 -10.78 -3.34
N PHE A 67 11.66 -10.89 -4.66
CA PHE A 67 11.77 -9.73 -5.54
C PHE A 67 10.41 -9.05 -5.71
N GLU A 68 9.34 -9.84 -5.83
CA GLU A 68 7.96 -9.33 -5.83
C GLU A 68 7.63 -8.64 -4.51
N GLN A 69 7.96 -9.24 -3.37
CA GLN A 69 7.82 -8.62 -2.05
C GLN A 69 8.54 -7.28 -1.96
N PHE A 70 9.80 -7.23 -2.42
CA PHE A 70 10.57 -6.00 -2.44
C PHE A 70 9.89 -4.92 -3.30
N TYR A 71 9.43 -5.28 -4.50
CA TYR A 71 8.73 -4.37 -5.41
C TYR A 71 7.44 -3.81 -4.82
N VAL A 72 6.66 -4.64 -4.12
CA VAL A 72 5.43 -4.20 -3.41
C VAL A 72 5.77 -3.11 -2.39
N TYR A 73 6.74 -3.38 -1.51
CA TYR A 73 7.08 -2.43 -0.44
C TYR A 73 7.75 -1.15 -0.99
N GLU A 74 8.61 -1.27 -1.98
CA GLU A 74 9.19 -0.12 -2.68
C GLU A 74 8.10 0.76 -3.31
N THR A 75 7.13 0.13 -3.97
CA THR A 75 5.99 0.83 -4.58
C THR A 75 5.20 1.59 -3.51
N TRP A 76 4.88 0.95 -2.38
CA TRP A 76 4.19 1.63 -1.27
C TRP A 76 4.96 2.81 -0.72
N PHE A 77 6.28 2.68 -0.51
CA PHE A 77 7.11 3.79 -0.03
C PHE A 77 7.24 4.93 -1.05
N SER A 78 7.16 4.63 -2.34
CA SER A 78 7.17 5.65 -3.39
C SER A 78 5.85 6.40 -3.48
N LEU A 79 4.72 5.70 -3.25
CA LEU A 79 3.39 6.29 -3.27
C LEU A 79 3.12 7.19 -2.06
N ILE A 80 3.60 6.82 -0.87
CA ILE A 80 3.29 7.54 0.38
C ILE A 80 4.30 8.66 0.62
N LYS A 81 3.84 9.92 0.62
CA LYS A 81 4.66 11.07 1.05
C LYS A 81 4.45 11.47 2.51
N CYS A 82 3.37 11.01 3.15
CA CYS A 82 3.08 11.36 4.54
C CYS A 82 4.08 10.70 5.50
N PRO A 83 4.89 11.45 6.26
CA PRO A 83 5.93 10.86 7.13
C PRO A 83 5.37 9.99 8.26
N VAL A 84 4.17 10.34 8.76
CA VAL A 84 3.51 9.59 9.83
C VAL A 84 3.06 8.23 9.31
N GLU A 85 2.40 8.20 8.14
CA GLU A 85 1.95 6.95 7.54
C GLU A 85 3.11 6.07 7.11
N MET A 86 4.16 6.67 6.53
CA MET A 86 5.39 5.94 6.18
C MET A 86 6.00 5.26 7.42
N ARG A 87 6.11 5.99 8.55
CA ARG A 87 6.62 5.43 9.81
C ARG A 87 5.73 4.29 10.34
N ASN A 88 4.42 4.44 10.27
CA ASN A 88 3.48 3.43 10.73
C ASN A 88 3.57 2.16 9.88
N LEU A 89 3.63 2.31 8.56
CA LEU A 89 3.76 1.22 7.61
C LEU A 89 5.09 0.47 7.81
N SER A 90 6.22 1.18 7.90
CA SER A 90 7.53 0.56 8.13
C SER A 90 7.54 -0.25 9.43
N LYS A 91 6.98 0.30 10.52
CA LYS A 91 6.88 -0.44 11.79
C LYS A 91 6.07 -1.71 11.63
N ARG A 92 4.94 -1.64 10.93
CA ARG A 92 4.05 -2.78 10.71
C ARG A 92 4.75 -3.88 9.92
N ILE A 93 5.43 -3.53 8.83
CA ILE A 93 6.21 -4.48 8.02
C ILE A 93 7.31 -5.14 8.87
N ILE A 94 8.08 -4.35 9.64
CA ILE A 94 9.12 -4.89 10.52
C ILE A 94 8.54 -5.85 11.55
N GLN A 95 7.45 -5.47 12.23
CA GLN A 95 6.78 -6.31 13.22
C GLN A 95 6.32 -7.64 12.61
N TYR A 96 5.79 -7.60 11.39
CA TYR A 96 5.39 -8.80 10.65
C TYR A 96 6.59 -9.71 10.37
N GLN A 97 7.68 -9.15 9.83
CA GLN A 97 8.87 -9.90 9.41
C GLN A 97 9.63 -10.54 10.59
N ILE A 98 9.69 -9.86 11.75
CA ILE A 98 10.36 -10.41 12.94
C ILE A 98 9.47 -11.36 13.77
N GLY A 99 8.29 -11.72 13.25
CA GLY A 99 7.44 -12.74 13.86
C GLY A 99 6.60 -12.27 15.05
N LEU A 100 6.38 -10.95 15.22
CA LEU A 100 5.39 -10.42 16.19
C LEU A 100 3.94 -10.58 15.69
N LYS A 101 3.66 -11.68 14.96
CA LYS A 101 2.36 -12.00 14.35
C LYS A 101 1.22 -12.08 15.38
N THR A 102 1.54 -12.27 16.66
CA THR A 102 0.59 -12.34 17.77
C THR A 102 0.14 -10.98 18.31
N LEU A 103 0.74 -9.87 17.88
CA LEU A 103 0.40 -8.50 18.28
C LEU A 103 -0.29 -7.70 17.16
N LEU A 104 -0.54 -8.33 16.01
CA LEU A 104 -1.09 -7.72 14.80
C LEU A 104 -2.58 -8.02 14.65
#